data_AF-A0A368FNN3-F1
#
_entry.id   AF-A0A368FNN3-F1
#
_cell.length_a   1.000
_cell.length_b   1.000
_cell.length_c   1.000
_cell.angle_alpha   90.00
_cell.angle_beta   90.00
_cell.angle_gamma   90.00
#
_symmetry.space_group_name_H-M   'P 1'
#
loop_
_entity.id
_entity.type
_entity.pdbx_description
1 polymer ?
#
loop_
_entity_poly.entity_id
_entity_poly.type
_entity_poly.pdbx_seq_one_letter_code
_entity_poly.pdbx_strand_id
1 'polypeptide(L)'
;MDNKKVVYEQWLQHVHNFLRKRRGGGKADLHKSISDSVKRLSLIQNDGTESIIVFIVTAGKPSRPDKVLEGIEKLKQLRATIVVLGMPPATEVELRQYSTGITEVLTGYPDQNLLMRTMSKVDQLFTRNECVVERPFHEGDEESEDE
;
A
#
# COMPACT_ATOMS: atom_id res chain seq x y z
N MET A 1 5.83 20.35 -33.59
CA MET A 1 6.60 19.59 -32.59
C MET A 1 5.85 19.66 -31.27
N ASP A 2 5.44 18.51 -30.74
CA ASP A 2 4.40 18.42 -29.71
C ASP A 2 4.84 18.95 -28.34
N ASN A 3 4.09 19.93 -27.82
CA ASN A 3 4.22 20.47 -26.46
C ASN A 3 4.25 19.39 -25.37
N LYS A 4 3.60 18.23 -25.60
CA LYS A 4 3.61 17.08 -24.69
C LYS A 4 5.01 16.49 -24.50
N LYS A 5 5.85 16.51 -25.54
CA LYS A 5 7.22 15.98 -25.51
C LYS A 5 8.15 16.88 -24.69
N VAL A 6 7.98 18.20 -24.82
CA VAL A 6 8.75 19.21 -24.08
C VAL A 6 8.46 19.16 -22.59
N VAL A 7 7.19 19.03 -22.20
CA VAL A 7 6.78 18.91 -20.79
C VAL A 7 7.32 17.62 -20.17
N TYR A 8 7.31 16.51 -20.93
CA TYR A 8 7.84 15.22 -20.49
C TYR A 8 9.35 15.26 -20.25
N GLU A 9 10.12 15.86 -21.16
CA GLU A 9 11.57 16.02 -21.02
C GLU A 9 11.93 16.91 -19.82
N GLN A 10 11.19 17.99 -19.60
CA GLN A 10 11.38 18.87 -18.44
C GLN A 10 11.07 18.16 -17.11
N TRP A 11 10.02 17.34 -17.07
CA TRP A 11 9.67 16.55 -15.88
C TRP A 11 10.72 15.47 -15.59
N LEU A 12 11.19 14.75 -16.61
CA LEU A 12 12.29 13.78 -16.48
C LEU A 12 13.55 14.46 -15.95
N GLN A 13 13.91 15.63 -16.48
CA GLN A 13 15.06 16.41 -16.03
C GLN A 13 14.91 16.82 -14.56
N HIS A 14 13.69 17.21 -14.14
CA HIS A 14 13.38 17.55 -12.76
C HIS A 14 13.53 16.34 -11.83
N VAL A 15 12.97 15.19 -12.18
CA VAL A 15 13.09 13.94 -11.42
C VAL A 15 14.54 13.48 -11.36
N HIS A 16 15.27 13.51 -12.47
CA HIS A 16 16.70 13.19 -12.50
C HIS A 16 17.51 14.13 -11.59
N ASN A 17 17.24 15.43 -11.62
CA ASN A 17 17.91 16.40 -10.77
C ASN A 17 17.55 16.21 -9.29
N PHE A 18 16.29 15.86 -8.99
CA PHE A 18 15.84 15.55 -7.64
C PHE A 18 16.54 14.29 -7.09
N LEU A 19 16.58 13.22 -7.88
CA LEU A 19 17.25 11.96 -7.53
C LEU A 19 18.78 12.13 -7.43
N ARG A 20 19.38 12.99 -8.27
CA ARG A 20 20.81 13.30 -8.26
C ARG A 20 21.22 14.21 -7.10
N LYS A 21 20.34 15.12 -6.65
CA LYS A 21 20.56 15.99 -5.48
C LYS A 21 20.51 15.22 -4.16
N ARG A 22 19.71 14.15 -4.08
CA ARG A 22 19.86 13.19 -2.97
C ARG A 22 21.06 12.31 -3.27
N ARG A 23 22.07 12.31 -2.38
CA ARG A 23 23.08 11.24 -2.32
C ARG A 23 22.38 9.94 -1.88
N GLY A 24 21.54 9.39 -2.77
CA GLY A 24 20.76 8.17 -2.57
C GLY A 24 21.46 6.95 -3.13
N GLY A 25 22.76 6.84 -2.92
CA GLY A 25 23.52 5.61 -3.11
C GLY A 25 23.72 4.96 -1.74
N GLY A 26 22.64 4.45 -1.15
CA GLY A 26 22.64 3.85 0.18
C GLY A 26 21.66 2.70 0.23
N LYS A 27 21.97 1.68 1.04
CA LYS A 27 21.05 0.56 1.30
C LYS A 27 19.67 1.14 1.61
N ALA A 28 18.64 0.71 0.89
CA ALA A 28 17.26 1.09 1.19
C ALA A 28 16.93 0.60 2.61
N ASP A 29 16.95 1.52 3.57
CA ASP A 29 16.58 1.26 4.97
C ASP A 29 15.05 1.19 5.09
N LEU A 30 14.44 0.28 4.32
CA LEU A 30 13.01 0.06 4.28
C LEU A 30 12.45 -0.20 5.69
N HIS A 31 13.22 -0.90 6.53
CA HIS A 31 12.88 -1.16 7.92
C HIS A 31 12.68 0.12 8.75
N LYS A 32 13.46 1.19 8.51
CA LYS A 32 13.28 2.48 9.21
C LYS A 32 12.00 3.15 8.74
N SER A 33 11.77 3.18 7.43
CA SER A 33 10.58 3.79 6.85
C SER A 33 9.30 3.12 7.35
N ILE A 34 9.29 1.78 7.42
CA ILE A 34 8.15 1.03 7.98
C ILE A 34 8.02 1.30 9.48
N SER A 35 9.12 1.30 10.24
CA SER A 35 9.06 1.60 11.67
C SER A 35 8.50 3.00 11.94
N ASP A 36 8.84 3.98 11.12
CA ASP A 36 8.33 5.35 11.26
C ASP A 36 6.84 5.43 10.88
N SER A 37 6.42 4.70 9.84
CA SER A 37 5.00 4.57 9.48
C SER A 37 4.20 3.94 10.60
N VAL A 38 4.67 2.84 11.21
CA VAL A 38 4.02 2.20 12.36
C VAL A 38 3.84 3.20 13.49
N LYS A 39 4.90 3.90 13.89
CA LYS A 39 4.82 4.90 14.97
C LYS A 39 3.78 5.98 14.67
N ARG A 40 3.75 6.50 13.44
CA ARG A 40 2.78 7.53 13.04
C ARG A 40 1.35 7.02 13.06
N LEU A 41 1.12 5.84 12.49
CA LEU A 41 -0.22 5.23 12.43
C LEU A 41 -0.72 4.83 13.82
N SER A 42 0.15 4.39 14.73
CA SER A 42 -0.23 4.09 16.11
C SER A 42 -0.68 5.32 16.92
N LEU A 43 -0.32 6.53 16.49
CA LEU A 43 -0.78 7.77 17.12
C LEU A 43 -2.15 8.24 16.58
N ILE A 44 -2.55 7.72 15.43
CA ILE A 44 -3.87 8.01 14.87
C ILE A 44 -4.87 7.14 15.65
N GLN A 45 -5.76 7.80 16.40
CA GLN A 45 -6.91 7.12 16.99
C GLN A 45 -7.87 6.76 15.87
N ASN A 46 -7.69 5.57 15.31
CA ASN A 46 -8.63 4.98 14.39
C ASN A 46 -9.58 4.10 15.21
N ASP A 47 -10.83 4.54 15.33
CA ASP A 47 -11.92 3.81 15.99
C ASP A 47 -12.37 2.57 15.20
N GLY A 48 -11.72 2.30 14.07
CA GLY A 48 -11.96 1.18 13.18
C GLY A 48 -12.85 1.53 11.99
N THR A 49 -13.24 2.80 11.83
CA THR A 49 -14.06 3.26 10.70
C THR A 49 -13.24 3.57 9.44
N GLU A 50 -11.97 3.97 9.59
CA GLU A 50 -11.14 4.36 8.46
C GLU A 50 -10.22 3.22 7.99
N SER A 51 -10.22 2.98 6.68
CA SER A 51 -9.32 2.02 6.05
C SER A 51 -7.91 2.61 5.90
N ILE A 52 -6.92 1.95 6.50
CA ILE A 52 -5.51 2.35 6.37
C ILE A 52 -4.89 1.58 5.21
N ILE A 53 -4.30 2.30 4.25
CA ILE A 53 -3.55 1.70 3.13
C ILE A 53 -2.11 2.19 3.17
N VAL A 54 -1.16 1.27 3.16
CA VAL A 54 0.28 1.56 3.14
C VAL A 54 0.88 1.10 1.82
N PHE A 55 1.38 2.05 1.04
CA PHE A 55 2.13 1.78 -0.18
C PHE A 55 3.63 1.68 0.12
N ILE A 56 4.23 0.54 -0.21
CA ILE A 56 5.68 0.33 -0.16
C ILE A 56 6.21 0.35 -1.58
N VAL A 57 7.06 1.33 -1.91
CA VAL A 57 7.74 1.40 -3.20
C VAL A 57 9.22 1.09 -2.99
N THR A 58 9.74 0.04 -3.63
CA THR A 58 11.15 -0.37 -3.46
C THR A 58 11.76 -0.96 -4.73
N ALA A 59 13.03 -0.70 -4.97
CA ALA A 59 13.77 -1.24 -6.12
C ALA A 59 14.50 -2.56 -5.83
N GLY A 60 14.37 -3.12 -4.63
CA GLY A 60 15.01 -4.39 -4.32
C GLY A 60 14.88 -4.83 -2.87
N LYS A 61 15.68 -5.85 -2.52
CA LYS A 61 15.68 -6.46 -1.19
C LYS A 61 16.08 -5.46 -0.12
N PRO A 62 15.34 -5.40 1.00
CA PRO A 62 15.73 -4.60 2.14
C PRO A 62 17.02 -5.13 2.78
N SER A 63 17.80 -4.22 3.36
CA SER A 63 19.04 -4.57 4.08
C SER A 63 18.81 -5.42 5.33
N ARG A 64 17.59 -5.38 5.90
CA ARG A 64 17.19 -6.07 7.14
C ARG A 64 15.79 -6.67 6.94
N PRO A 65 15.64 -7.79 6.22
CA PRO A 65 14.35 -8.38 5.87
C PRO A 65 13.52 -8.74 7.11
N ASP A 66 14.14 -9.28 8.17
CA ASP A 66 13.43 -9.66 9.40
C ASP A 66 12.79 -8.46 10.10
N LYS A 67 13.48 -7.30 10.09
CA LYS A 67 12.96 -6.05 10.64
C LYS A 67 11.85 -5.44 9.80
N VAL A 68 11.89 -5.67 8.49
CA VAL A 68 10.78 -5.32 7.61
C VAL A 68 9.57 -6.18 7.97
N LEU A 69 9.72 -7.50 8.06
CA LEU A 69 8.63 -8.41 8.43
C LEU A 69 8.03 -8.08 9.81
N GLU A 70 8.86 -7.77 10.81
CA GLU A 70 8.40 -7.32 12.13
C GLU A 70 7.52 -6.05 12.02
N GLY A 71 7.93 -5.09 11.19
CA GLY A 71 7.17 -3.87 10.95
C GLY A 71 5.88 -4.11 10.16
N ILE A 72 5.91 -5.00 9.17
CA ILE A 72 4.74 -5.43 8.40
C ILE A 72 3.69 -6.04 9.33
N GLU A 73 4.09 -6.87 10.28
CA GLU A 73 3.16 -7.49 11.21
C GLU A 73 2.49 -6.47 12.14
N LYS A 74 3.24 -5.45 12.58
CA LYS A 74 2.67 -4.32 13.33
C LYS A 74 1.69 -3.51 12.49
N LEU A 75 1.97 -3.30 11.20
CA LEU A 75 1.03 -2.63 10.29
C LEU A 75 -0.27 -3.44 10.13
N LYS A 76 -0.20 -4.77 10.03
CA LYS A 76 -1.38 -5.64 9.99
C LYS A 76 -2.21 -5.56 11.28
N GLN A 77 -1.55 -5.49 12.44
CA GLN A 77 -2.24 -5.31 13.74
C GLN A 77 -3.01 -3.99 13.80
N LEU A 78 -2.52 -2.95 13.09
CA LEU A 78 -3.21 -1.68 12.89
C LEU A 78 -4.29 -1.75 11.77
N ARG A 79 -4.65 -2.95 11.31
CA ARG A 79 -5.60 -3.20 10.21
C ARG A 79 -5.21 -2.52 8.89
N ALA A 80 -3.91 -2.27 8.67
CA ALA A 80 -3.46 -1.67 7.43
C ALA A 80 -3.41 -2.70 6.30
N THR A 81 -3.94 -2.32 5.13
CA THR A 81 -3.71 -3.03 3.87
C THR A 81 -2.38 -2.57 3.29
N ILE A 82 -1.48 -3.50 3.00
CA ILE A 82 -0.12 -3.20 2.55
C ILE A 82 0.02 -3.59 1.09
N VAL A 83 0.26 -2.59 0.26
CA VAL A 83 0.46 -2.70 -1.18
C VAL A 83 1.94 -2.52 -1.48
N VAL A 84 2.54 -3.47 -2.18
CA VAL A 84 3.96 -3.39 -2.53
C VAL A 84 4.12 -3.17 -4.03
N LEU A 85 4.86 -2.11 -4.38
CA LEU A 85 5.24 -1.73 -5.73
C LEU A 85 6.76 -1.90 -5.89
N GLY A 86 7.16 -2.92 -6.63
CA GLY A 86 8.55 -3.17 -7.00
C GLY A 86 8.98 -2.36 -8.21
N MET A 87 10.14 -1.73 -8.14
CA MET A 87 10.87 -1.21 -9.31
C MET A 87 11.96 -2.20 -9.71
N PRO A 88 12.34 -2.33 -10.99
CA PRO A 88 13.51 -3.10 -11.37
C PRO A 88 14.75 -2.65 -10.59
N PRO A 89 15.62 -3.58 -10.15
CA PRO A 89 15.63 -5.01 -10.43
C PRO A 89 14.81 -5.90 -9.48
N ALA A 90 13.93 -5.35 -8.63
CA ALA A 90 13.11 -6.17 -7.73
C ALA A 90 12.22 -7.17 -8.49
N THR A 91 11.91 -8.30 -7.85
CA THR A 91 11.01 -9.31 -8.40
C THR A 91 9.80 -9.54 -7.50
N GLU A 92 8.69 -10.00 -8.07
CA GLU A 92 7.44 -10.20 -7.35
C GLU A 92 7.60 -11.22 -6.23
N VAL A 93 8.29 -12.33 -6.52
CA VAL A 93 8.59 -13.41 -5.56
C VAL A 93 9.29 -12.88 -4.31
N GLU A 94 10.22 -11.94 -4.47
CA GLU A 94 10.98 -11.37 -3.36
C GLU A 94 10.14 -10.40 -2.51
N LEU A 95 9.21 -9.70 -3.14
CA LEU A 95 8.42 -8.64 -2.52
C LEU A 95 7.09 -9.13 -1.93
N ARG A 96 6.58 -10.28 -2.40
CA ARG A 96 5.26 -10.81 -2.02
C ARG A 96 5.06 -10.93 -0.51
N GLN A 97 6.11 -11.35 0.20
CA GLN A 97 6.13 -11.52 1.65
C GLN A 97 5.90 -10.21 2.44
N TYR A 98 6.05 -9.05 1.81
CA TYR A 98 5.87 -7.74 2.44
C TYR A 98 4.49 -7.11 2.17
N SER A 99 3.61 -7.80 1.45
CA SER A 99 2.26 -7.32 1.12
C SER A 99 1.17 -8.04 1.91
N THR A 100 -0.03 -7.47 1.95
CA THR A 100 -1.26 -8.15 2.43
C THR A 100 -2.12 -8.67 1.29
N GLY A 101 -1.56 -8.84 0.08
CA GLY A 101 -2.27 -9.45 -1.05
C GLY A 101 -1.97 -8.81 -2.40
N ILE A 102 -1.60 -7.52 -2.44
CA ILE A 102 -1.25 -6.82 -3.69
C ILE A 102 0.25 -6.59 -3.72
N THR A 103 0.91 -7.30 -4.63
CA THR A 103 2.31 -7.05 -5.01
C THR A 103 2.36 -6.85 -6.52
N GLU A 104 2.83 -5.70 -6.96
CA GLU A 104 3.03 -5.40 -8.37
C GLU A 104 4.50 -5.08 -8.58
N VAL A 105 5.09 -5.61 -9.65
CA VAL A 105 6.46 -5.25 -10.04
C VAL A 105 6.43 -4.62 -11.41
N LEU A 106 6.98 -3.41 -11.48
CA LEU A 106 7.21 -2.71 -12.73
C LEU A 106 8.24 -3.47 -13.54
N THR A 107 7.85 -3.97 -14.70
CA THR A 107 8.76 -4.61 -15.67
C THR A 107 9.22 -3.64 -16.77
N GLY A 108 8.76 -2.38 -16.74
CA GLY A 108 9.06 -1.35 -17.73
C GLY A 108 8.89 0.07 -17.18
N TYR A 109 8.68 1.05 -18.07
CA TYR A 109 8.42 2.44 -17.66
C TYR A 109 7.16 2.54 -16.79
N PRO A 110 7.19 3.32 -15.69
CA PRO A 110 5.98 3.59 -14.93
C PRO A 110 4.99 4.36 -15.80
N ASP A 111 3.94 3.68 -16.26
CA ASP A 111 2.82 4.32 -16.94
C ASP A 111 1.74 4.73 -15.92
N GLN A 112 0.98 5.79 -16.22
CA GLN A 112 -0.11 6.24 -15.35
C GLN A 112 -1.18 5.15 -15.15
N ASN A 113 -1.30 4.20 -16.08
CA ASN A 113 -2.27 3.11 -15.99
C ASN A 113 -1.90 2.09 -14.92
N LEU A 114 -0.63 1.98 -14.51
CA LEU A 114 -0.25 1.06 -13.44
C LEU A 114 -0.83 1.52 -12.12
N LEU A 115 -0.66 2.80 -11.77
CA LEU A 115 -1.21 3.32 -10.52
C LEU A 115 -2.73 3.14 -10.51
N MET A 116 -3.41 3.44 -11.63
CA MET A 116 -4.86 3.22 -11.74
C MET A 116 -5.24 1.74 -11.59
N ARG A 117 -4.49 0.82 -12.21
CA ARG A 117 -4.72 -0.63 -12.08
C ARG A 117 -4.49 -1.13 -10.65
N THR A 118 -3.43 -0.67 -9.99
CA THR A 118 -3.16 -0.99 -8.58
C THR A 118 -4.29 -0.47 -7.71
N MET A 119 -4.72 0.79 -7.89
CA MET A 119 -5.82 1.36 -7.11
C MET A 119 -7.14 0.61 -7.34
N SER A 120 -7.43 0.16 -8.56
CA SER A 120 -8.61 -0.68 -8.82
C SER A 120 -8.55 -2.02 -8.09
N LYS A 121 -7.37 -2.65 -7.96
CA LYS A 121 -7.21 -3.87 -7.15
C LYS A 121 -7.38 -3.62 -5.66
N VAL A 122 -6.88 -2.47 -5.18
CA VAL A 122 -7.06 -2.04 -3.79
C VAL A 122 -8.55 -1.85 -3.50
N ASP A 123 -9.27 -1.14 -4.36
CA ASP A 123 -10.71 -0.94 -4.26
C ASP A 123 -11.46 -2.28 -4.15
N GLN A 124 -11.15 -3.24 -5.02
CA GLN A 124 -11.72 -4.59 -4.96
C GLN A 124 -11.46 -5.33 -3.65
N LEU A 125 -10.34 -5.09 -2.96
CA LEU A 125 -10.10 -5.69 -1.64
C LEU A 125 -11.04 -5.12 -0.57
N PHE A 126 -11.37 -3.83 -0.66
CA PHE A 126 -12.27 -3.20 0.29
C PHE A 126 -13.73 -3.53 -0.03
N THR A 127 -14.14 -3.53 -1.29
CA THR A 127 -15.51 -3.89 -1.70
C THR A 127 -15.84 -5.36 -1.42
N ARG A 128 -14.87 -6.29 -1.53
CA ARG A 128 -15.10 -7.72 -1.24
C ARG A 128 -15.26 -8.03 0.25
N ASN A 129 -14.76 -7.17 1.14
CA ASN A 129 -14.92 -7.34 2.58
C ASN A 129 -16.25 -6.77 3.10
N GLU A 130 -16.99 -6.03 2.28
CA GLU A 130 -18.39 -5.68 2.50
C GLU A 130 -19.31 -6.83 2.04
N CYS A 131 -19.18 -8.01 2.66
CA CYS A 131 -20.32 -8.92 2.67
C CYS A 131 -21.37 -8.28 3.58
N VAL A 132 -22.28 -7.51 2.99
CA VAL A 132 -23.55 -7.16 3.64
C VAL A 132 -24.28 -8.47 3.88
N VAL A 133 -24.09 -9.05 5.06
CA VAL A 133 -25.00 -10.07 5.58
C VAL A 133 -26.26 -9.31 5.91
N GLU A 134 -27.16 -9.16 4.93
CA GLU A 134 -28.55 -8.81 5.22
C GLU A 134 -29.05 -9.90 6.18
N ARG A 135 -29.09 -9.57 7.47
CA ARG A 135 -29.85 -10.38 8.42
C ARG A 135 -31.29 -10.29 7.94
N PRO A 136 -31.96 -11.41 7.64
CA PRO A 136 -33.37 -11.36 7.31
C PRO A 136 -34.09 -10.67 8.47
N PHE A 137 -34.79 -9.59 8.15
CA PHE A 137 -35.66 -8.88 9.07
C PHE A 137 -36.72 -9.89 9.55
N HIS A 138 -36.63 -10.34 10.80
CA HIS A 138 -37.74 -11.04 11.44
C HIS A 138 -38.69 -9.95 11.95
N GLU A 139 -39.71 -9.63 11.16
CA GLU A 139 -40.97 -9.13 11.70
C GLU A 139 -41.64 -10.30 12.42
N GLY A 140 -41.88 -10.16 13.73
CA GLY A 140 -42.52 -11.20 14.52
C GLY A 140 -42.31 -11.04 16.02
N ASP A 141 -42.77 -9.90 16.52
CA ASP A 141 -43.55 -9.69 17.75
C ASP A 141 -43.08 -10.31 19.08
N GLU A 142 -42.73 -9.39 19.97
CA GLU A 142 -42.92 -9.47 21.40
C GLU A 142 -44.38 -9.87 21.73
N GLU A 143 -44.59 -11.10 22.16
CA GLU A 143 -45.63 -11.40 23.16
C GLU A 143 -44.94 -11.96 24.41
N SER A 144 -44.44 -11.06 25.26
CA SER A 144 -44.32 -11.31 26.68
C SER A 144 -45.67 -11.00 27.33
N GLU A 145 -46.53 -12.00 27.49
CA GLU A 145 -47.55 -11.97 28.54
C GLU A 145 -46.91 -12.50 29.82
N ASP A 146 -46.62 -11.57 30.72
CA ASP A 146 -46.49 -11.84 32.15
C ASP A 146 -47.89 -12.11 32.74
N GLU A 147 -47.93 -13.06 33.70
CA GLU A 147 -49.02 -13.51 34.60
C GLU A 147 -49.84 -14.75 34.21
#